data_AF-A0A7C5WJM7-F1
#
_entry.id   AF-A0A7C5WJM7-F1
#
_cell.length_a   1.000
_cell.length_b   1.000
_cell.length_c   1.000
_cell.angle_alpha   90.00
_cell.angle_beta   90.00
_cell.angle_gamma   90.00
#
_symmetry.space_group_name_H-M   'P 1'
#
loop_
_entity.id
_entity.type
_entity.pdbx_description
1 polymer ?
#
loop_
_entity_poly.entity_id
_entity_poly.type
_entity_poly.pdbx_seq_one_letter_code
_entity_poly.pdbx_strand_id
1 'polypeptide(L)'
;VFGEIRDEYEPEEDDAPRVVVDEASRSVQIDARTEVDDANDVLETIGLKIPESEDWDTVGGFVITTMGKIPEKGDTLHHNGILVTVLEAEPTRVLRIRIEPTSSGE
;
A
#
# COMPACT_ATOMS: atom_id res chain seq x y z
N VAL A 1 -25.88 -41.04 4.81
CA VAL A 1 -26.40 -39.91 4.01
C VAL A 1 -26.54 -38.73 4.96
N PHE A 2 -26.10 -37.55 4.52
CA PHE A 2 -26.07 -36.24 5.20
C PHE A 2 -24.98 -36.08 6.28
N GLY A 3 -24.14 -35.05 6.31
CA GLY A 3 -24.09 -33.84 5.49
C GLY A 3 -22.67 -33.29 5.37
N GLU A 4 -22.37 -32.83 4.16
CA GLU A 4 -21.33 -31.87 3.85
C GLU A 4 -21.65 -30.58 4.63
N ILE A 5 -20.66 -30.02 5.33
CA ILE A 5 -20.19 -28.62 5.31
C ILE A 5 -19.07 -28.59 6.36
N ARG A 6 -17.82 -28.72 5.91
CA ARG A 6 -16.69 -28.14 6.63
C ARG A 6 -16.31 -26.91 5.82
N ASP A 7 -16.91 -25.81 6.24
CA ASP A 7 -16.63 -24.44 5.82
C ASP A 7 -15.12 -24.16 5.95
N GLU A 8 -14.61 -23.35 5.02
CA GLU A 8 -13.36 -22.58 5.10
C GLU A 8 -12.07 -23.42 5.03
N TYR A 9 -11.86 -24.08 3.89
CA TYR A 9 -10.51 -24.37 3.38
C TYR A 9 -10.24 -23.45 2.18
N GLU A 10 -9.72 -22.25 2.46
CA GLU A 10 -8.82 -21.57 1.52
C GLU A 10 -7.40 -21.83 2.03
N PRO A 11 -6.62 -22.72 1.38
CA PRO A 11 -5.18 -22.79 1.60
C PRO A 11 -4.55 -21.67 0.71
N GLU A 12 -3.49 -20.94 1.07
CA GLU A 12 -2.08 -21.34 1.02
C GLU A 12 -1.21 -20.11 1.38
N GLU A 13 -0.47 -20.17 2.50
CA GLU A 13 0.94 -19.75 2.64
C GLU A 13 1.47 -18.45 1.96
N ASP A 14 1.04 -17.24 2.31
CA ASP A 14 1.87 -16.00 2.22
C ASP A 14 1.19 -14.76 2.88
N ASP A 15 0.58 -14.92 4.06
CA ASP A 15 -0.15 -13.84 4.77
C ASP A 15 0.76 -12.84 5.51
N ALA A 16 2.03 -12.71 5.10
CA ALA A 16 2.87 -11.63 5.57
C ALA A 16 2.75 -10.45 4.61
N PRO A 17 2.40 -9.23 5.06
CA PRO A 17 2.63 -8.04 4.25
C PRO A 17 4.13 -7.99 3.95
N ARG A 18 4.52 -8.34 2.72
CA ARG A 18 5.92 -8.29 2.29
C ARG A 18 6.28 -6.82 2.10
N VAL A 19 6.70 -6.19 3.18
CA VAL A 19 7.34 -4.89 3.15
C VAL A 19 8.75 -5.08 2.59
N VAL A 20 9.05 -4.41 1.47
CA VAL A 20 10.37 -4.48 0.83
C VAL A 20 10.97 -3.09 0.81
N VAL A 21 12.04 -2.91 1.59
CA VAL A 21 12.79 -1.66 1.65
C VAL A 21 13.99 -1.73 0.71
N ASP A 22 14.14 -0.73 -0.13
CA ASP A 22 15.32 -0.47 -0.93
C ASP A 22 15.95 0.84 -0.48
N GLU A 23 16.96 0.74 0.38
CA GLU A 23 17.67 1.91 0.93
C GLU A 23 18.46 2.66 -0.15
N ALA A 24 18.91 1.98 -1.21
CA ALA A 24 19.70 2.59 -2.28
C ALA A 24 18.84 3.52 -3.14
N SER A 25 17.61 3.10 -3.44
CA SER A 25 16.62 3.93 -4.16
C SER A 25 15.73 4.76 -3.24
N ARG A 26 15.87 4.62 -1.91
CA ARG A 26 14.97 5.20 -0.89
C ARG A 26 13.50 4.90 -1.22
N SER A 27 13.21 3.63 -1.50
CA SER A 27 11.84 3.20 -1.81
C SER A 27 11.38 2.06 -0.90
N VAL A 28 10.08 2.00 -0.67
CA VAL A 28 9.44 0.89 0.07
C VAL A 28 8.26 0.37 -0.73
N GLN A 29 8.16 -0.94 -0.86
CA GLN A 29 6.95 -1.60 -1.35
C GLN A 29 6.14 -2.14 -0.18
N ILE A 30 4.84 -1.85 -0.15
CA ILE A 30 3.95 -2.16 0.98
C ILE A 30 2.63 -2.74 0.45
N ASP A 31 2.03 -3.66 1.20
CA ASP A 31 0.66 -4.14 0.98
C ASP A 31 -0.32 -2.99 1.26
N ALA A 32 -1.30 -2.78 0.37
CA ALA A 32 -2.24 -1.67 0.51
C ALA A 32 -3.17 -1.81 1.74
N ARG A 33 -3.28 -3.00 2.33
CA ARG A 33 -4.03 -3.25 3.57
C ARG A 33 -3.26 -2.85 4.83
N THR A 34 -1.95 -2.58 4.72
CA THR A 34 -1.15 -2.13 5.87
C THR A 34 -1.72 -0.81 6.40
N GLU A 35 -1.86 -0.71 7.72
CA GLU A 35 -2.27 0.51 8.39
C GLU A 35 -1.23 1.61 8.16
N VAL A 36 -1.68 2.86 8.09
CA VAL A 36 -0.77 3.99 7.82
C VAL A 36 0.30 4.11 8.91
N ASP A 37 -0.04 3.83 10.16
CA ASP A 37 0.90 3.85 11.28
C ASP A 37 2.02 2.80 11.10
N ASP A 38 1.66 1.55 10.84
CA ASP A 38 2.61 0.46 10.56
C ASP A 38 3.47 0.75 9.31
N ALA A 39 2.88 1.34 8.26
CA ALA A 39 3.63 1.73 7.08
C ALA A 39 4.65 2.84 7.39
N ASN A 40 4.26 3.80 8.23
CA ASN A 40 5.11 4.91 8.65
C ASN A 40 6.32 4.44 9.47
N ASP A 41 6.17 3.44 10.34
CA ASP A 41 7.30 2.85 11.09
C ASP A 41 8.45 2.42 10.16
N VAL A 42 8.12 1.95 8.96
CA VAL A 42 9.12 1.57 7.95
C VAL A 42 9.56 2.76 7.11
N LEU A 43 8.63 3.61 6.66
CA LEU A 43 8.94 4.76 5.80
C LEU A 43 9.85 5.77 6.49
N GLU A 44 9.72 5.94 7.81
CA GLU A 44 10.56 6.85 8.58
C GLU A 44 12.04 6.43 8.56
N THR A 45 12.34 5.14 8.40
CA THR A 45 13.72 4.64 8.26
C THR A 45 14.45 5.18 7.03
N ILE A 46 13.70 5.56 5.98
CA ILE A 46 14.21 6.18 4.76
C ILE A 46 13.83 7.67 4.64
N GLY A 47 13.29 8.24 5.72
CA GLY A 47 12.93 9.66 5.83
C GLY A 47 11.69 10.05 5.03
N LEU A 48 10.73 9.14 4.84
CA LEU A 48 9.44 9.40 4.22
C LEU A 48 8.31 9.20 5.25
N LYS A 49 7.12 9.75 4.96
CA LYS A 49 5.93 9.56 5.80
C LYS A 49 4.65 9.77 4.97
N ILE A 50 3.64 8.95 5.21
CA ILE A 50 2.26 9.18 4.77
C ILE A 50 1.55 10.03 5.85
N PRO A 51 0.82 11.09 5.48
CA PRO A 51 0.05 11.87 6.45
C PRO A 51 -1.03 11.02 7.12
N GLU A 52 -1.17 11.18 8.43
CA GLU A 52 -2.28 10.64 9.20
C GLU A 52 -3.54 11.51 8.97
N SER A 53 -4.69 10.89 8.78
CA SER A 53 -5.99 11.56 8.62
C SER A 53 -7.12 10.66 9.10
N GLU A 54 -8.24 11.26 9.50
CA GLU A 54 -9.48 10.52 9.83
C GLU A 54 -10.16 9.94 8.57
N ASP A 55 -9.74 10.35 7.37
CA ASP A 55 -10.30 9.92 6.10
C ASP A 55 -9.72 8.57 5.59
N TRP A 56 -8.66 8.06 6.22
CA TRP A 56 -8.04 6.79 5.86
C TRP A 56 -7.30 6.13 7.02
N ASP A 57 -7.47 4.81 7.15
CA ASP A 57 -6.71 4.01 8.12
C ASP A 57 -5.57 3.23 7.46
N THR A 58 -5.71 2.89 6.18
CA THR A 58 -4.76 2.06 5.43
C THR A 58 -4.09 2.82 4.30
N VAL A 59 -2.93 2.32 3.88
CA VAL A 59 -2.18 2.83 2.73
C VAL A 59 -3.03 2.84 1.45
N GLY A 60 -3.82 1.80 1.20
CA GLY A 60 -4.75 1.72 0.08
C GLY A 60 -5.88 2.74 0.19
N GLY A 61 -6.40 2.93 1.40
CA GLY A 61 -7.38 3.98 1.70
C GLY A 61 -6.83 5.36 1.37
N PHE A 62 -5.62 5.67 1.82
CA PHE A 62 -4.92 6.92 1.49
C PHE A 62 -4.85 7.15 -0.03
N VAL A 63 -4.43 6.14 -0.80
CA VAL A 63 -4.31 6.26 -2.27
C VAL A 63 -5.67 6.51 -2.92
N ILE A 64 -6.69 5.71 -2.60
CA ILE A 64 -8.03 5.81 -3.22
C ILE A 64 -8.69 7.14 -2.84
N THR A 65 -8.66 7.51 -1.56
CA THR A 65 -9.25 8.75 -1.07
C THR A 65 -8.57 9.96 -1.68
N THR A 66 -7.23 9.98 -1.75
CA THR A 66 -6.49 11.11 -2.32
C THR A 66 -6.70 11.23 -3.84
N MET A 67 -6.80 10.11 -4.56
CA MET A 67 -7.07 10.13 -6.01
C MET A 67 -8.54 10.35 -6.36
N GLY A 68 -9.47 10.11 -5.42
CA GLY A 68 -10.92 10.18 -5.65
C GLY A 68 -11.47 9.10 -6.59
N LYS A 69 -10.69 8.04 -6.85
CA LYS A 69 -11.05 6.90 -7.71
C LYS A 69 -10.24 5.66 -7.31
N ILE A 70 -10.67 4.49 -7.78
CA ILE A 70 -9.85 3.28 -7.70
C ILE A 70 -8.79 3.36 -8.83
N PRO A 71 -7.49 3.36 -8.49
CA PRO A 71 -6.44 3.49 -9.49
C PRO A 71 -6.12 2.17 -10.18
N GLU A 72 -5.48 2.27 -11.33
CA GLU A 72 -4.98 1.11 -12.07
C GLU A 72 -3.49 0.89 -11.81
N LYS A 73 -2.99 -0.30 -12.15
CA LYS A 73 -1.56 -0.58 -12.10
C LYS A 73 -0.78 0.43 -12.97
N GLY A 74 0.24 1.04 -12.37
CA GLY A 74 1.07 2.06 -13.00
C GLY A 74 0.61 3.49 -12.74
N ASP A 75 -0.59 3.71 -12.18
CA ASP A 75 -1.00 5.04 -11.74
C ASP A 75 -0.09 5.55 -10.61
N THR A 76 0.15 6.86 -10.61
CA THR A 76 1.04 7.53 -9.66
C THR A 76 0.33 8.66 -8.93
N LEU A 77 0.58 8.80 -7.63
CA LEU A 77 0.13 9.89 -6.77
C LEU A 77 1.34 10.65 -6.21
N HIS A 78 1.38 11.95 -6.44
CA HIS A 78 2.32 12.85 -5.74
C HIS A 78 1.62 13.48 -4.55
N HIS A 79 2.24 13.39 -3.37
CA HIS A 79 1.69 13.97 -2.16
C HIS A 79 2.79 14.30 -1.17
N ASN A 80 2.85 15.53 -0.63
CA ASN A 80 3.77 15.91 0.46
C ASN A 80 5.23 15.42 0.34
N GLY A 81 5.81 15.48 -0.85
CA GLY A 81 7.21 15.06 -1.06
C GLY A 81 7.42 13.56 -1.29
N ILE A 82 6.35 12.75 -1.33
CA ILE A 82 6.39 11.35 -1.75
C ILE A 82 5.72 11.16 -3.12
N LEU A 83 6.25 10.19 -3.87
CA LEU A 83 5.64 9.60 -5.05
C LEU A 83 5.18 8.19 -4.67
N VAL A 84 3.89 7.94 -4.82
CA VAL A 84 3.29 6.62 -4.67
C VAL A 84 2.97 6.05 -6.04
N THR A 85 3.46 4.86 -6.34
CA THR A 85 3.18 4.13 -7.58
C THR A 85 2.38 2.87 -7.27
N VAL A 86 1.27 2.67 -7.96
CA VAL A 86 0.46 1.45 -7.86
C VAL A 86 1.15 0.32 -8.61
N LEU A 87 1.63 -0.69 -7.89
CA LEU A 87 2.29 -1.85 -8.49
C LEU A 87 1.28 -2.93 -8.88
N GLU A 88 0.20 -3.04 -8.11
CA GLU A 88 -0.85 -4.04 -8.30
C GLU A 88 -2.18 -3.51 -7.77
N ALA A 89 -3.25 -3.70 -8.55
CA ALA A 89 -4.60 -3.29 -8.22
C ALA A 89 -5.63 -4.24 -8.85
N GLU A 90 -6.78 -4.32 -8.20
CA GLU A 90 -8.00 -4.98 -8.65
C GLU A 90 -9.07 -3.92 -8.98
N PRO A 91 -10.16 -4.28 -9.67
CA PRO A 91 -11.22 -3.32 -10.01
C PRO A 91 -11.86 -2.62 -8.81
N THR A 92 -11.70 -3.17 -7.61
CA THR A 92 -12.32 -2.69 -6.37
C THR A 92 -11.32 -2.10 -5.38
N ARG A 93 -10.01 -2.34 -5.52
CA ARG A 93 -9.00 -1.96 -4.52
C ARG A 93 -7.58 -1.96 -5.05
N VAL A 94 -6.70 -1.27 -4.33
CA VAL A 94 -5.25 -1.38 -4.49
C VAL A 94 -4.75 -2.60 -3.71
N LEU A 95 -3.75 -3.32 -4.24
CA LEU A 95 -3.14 -4.48 -3.59
C LEU A 95 -1.73 -4.18 -3.10
N ARG A 96 -0.91 -3.55 -3.95
CA ARG A 96 0.49 -3.24 -3.62
C ARG A 96 0.90 -1.91 -4.22
N ILE A 97 1.68 -1.17 -3.45
CA ILE A 97 2.25 0.11 -3.87
C ILE A 97 3.76 0.14 -3.67
N ARG A 98 4.40 1.11 -4.33
CA ARG A 98 5.74 1.59 -4.02
C ARG A 98 5.67 3.03 -3.58
N ILE A 99 6.40 3.40 -2.54
CA ILE A 99 6.58 4.78 -2.09
C ILE A 99 8.05 5.12 -2.26
N GLU A 100 8.33 6.28 -2.82
CA GLU A 100 9.67 6.84 -3.00
C GLU A 100 9.63 8.37 -2.83
N PRO A 101 10.74 9.05 -2.54
CA PRO A 101 10.76 10.51 -2.53
C PRO A 101 10.38 11.04 -3.90
N THR A 102 9.58 12.10 -3.95
CA THR A 102 9.35 12.80 -5.22
C THR A 102 10.69 13.36 -5.70
N SER A 103 11.12 12.98 -6.89
CA SER A 103 12.18 13.69 -7.60
C SER A 103 11.61 14.98 -8.18
N SER A 104 11.13 15.86 -7.30
CA SER A 104 10.97 17.26 -7.66
C SER A 104 12.33 17.89 -7.41
N GLY A 105 13.17 17.87 -8.45
CA GLY A 105 14.38 18.66 -8.49
C GLY A 105 13.99 20.13 -8.41
N GLU A 106 14.44 20.78 -7.34
CA GLU A 106 14.67 22.22 -7.31
C GLU A 106 16.19 22.46 -7.26
#